data_AF-A0A9P8N076-F1
#
_entry.id   AF-A0A9P8N076-F1
#
_cell.length_a   1.000
_cell.length_b   1.000
_cell.length_c   1.000
_cell.angle_alpha   90.00
_cell.angle_beta   90.00
_cell.angle_gamma   90.00
#
_symmetry.space_group_name_H-M   'P 1'
#
loop_
_entity.id
_entity.type
_entity.pdbx_description
1 polymer ?
#
loop_
_entity_poly.entity_id
_entity_poly.type
_entity_poly.pdbx_seq_one_letter_code
_entity_poly.pdbx_strand_id
1 'polypeptide(L)'
;MALAPFAILPSADKTPEFDALLGQRGASTTAGKAGLDTEALESFLREAYRINSHITRLHSELRDVRQAYLSTAQPRKSHARAAQGQPRVLTDREREDVDANAKQMIRELNAGIRALDEAEQLRRETEAAIIRKKYASGLSALSSWASGGKASNKSADHAAAEARARQVDMHRDGVLWFLRQRLELCCRTQQDMMETRLTREMEKTRGFLPPSATDFAAFTPPSAESRPSVAPTSDAVDQMTGWQGLTEEQVQMFEEGNQDMTKHYESTLDKVKTAEKSLVEISELQTLLVNNLATQSAHIEQLVTDSLSTTENVGGGNKQLKKATQRPSAARYTFFAASGLCAFLVIWDLLI
;
A
#
# COMPACT_ATOMS: atom_id res chain seq x y z
N MET A 1 -17.06 -10.26 -1.13
CA MET A 1 -16.26 -11.49 -0.96
C MET A 1 -15.65 -11.41 0.42
N ALA A 2 -16.15 -12.21 1.35
CA ALA A 2 -15.66 -12.25 2.74
C ALA A 2 -14.16 -12.50 2.73
N LEU A 3 -13.41 -11.73 3.53
CA LEU A 3 -11.98 -11.93 3.75
C LEU A 3 -11.72 -13.42 3.96
N ALA A 4 -10.89 -14.02 3.11
CA ALA A 4 -10.40 -15.37 3.38
C ALA A 4 -9.79 -15.34 4.78
N PRO A 5 -10.30 -16.14 5.74
CA PRO A 5 -9.83 -16.06 7.10
C PRO A 5 -8.35 -16.42 7.09
N PHE A 6 -7.54 -15.67 7.82
CA PHE A 6 -6.24 -16.17 8.27
C PHE A 6 -6.51 -17.53 8.92
N ALA A 7 -6.21 -18.60 8.18
CA ALA A 7 -6.41 -19.96 8.63
C ALA A 7 -5.28 -20.24 9.62
N ILE A 8 -5.53 -19.92 10.89
CA ILE A 8 -4.78 -20.50 11.99
C ILE A 8 -4.93 -22.01 11.79
N LEU A 9 -3.82 -22.70 11.55
CA LEU A 9 -3.83 -24.15 11.43
C LEU A 9 -4.51 -24.71 12.68
N PRO A 10 -5.39 -25.73 12.55
CA PRO A 10 -6.14 -26.28 13.69
C PRO A 10 -5.24 -26.76 14.85
N SER A 11 -3.94 -26.99 14.59
CA SER A 11 -2.93 -27.31 15.61
C SER A 11 -2.52 -26.12 16.50
N ALA A 12 -2.77 -24.88 16.08
CA ALA A 12 -2.46 -23.65 16.80
C ALA A 12 -3.69 -23.01 17.49
N ASP A 13 -4.89 -23.56 17.26
CA ASP A 13 -6.10 -23.09 17.92
C ASP A 13 -6.23 -23.72 19.31
N LYS A 14 -5.83 -22.95 20.33
CA LYS A 14 -5.87 -23.33 21.76
C LYS A 14 -7.14 -22.89 22.47
N THR A 15 -8.08 -22.29 21.75
CA THR A 15 -9.40 -21.89 22.26
C THR A 15 -10.13 -23.02 23.00
N PRO A 16 -10.18 -24.28 22.52
CA PRO A 16 -10.88 -25.35 23.24
C PRO A 16 -10.18 -25.75 24.56
N GLU A 17 -8.85 -25.73 24.61
CA GLU A 17 -8.10 -25.99 25.85
C GLU A 17 -8.33 -24.87 26.87
N PHE A 18 -8.37 -23.61 26.40
CA PHE A 18 -8.63 -22.45 27.22
C PHE A 18 -10.08 -22.42 27.76
N ASP A 19 -11.06 -22.74 26.93
CA ASP A 19 -12.47 -22.82 27.33
C ASP A 19 -12.72 -23.92 28.37
N ALA A 20 -12.02 -25.05 28.26
CA ALA A 20 -12.07 -26.10 29.27
C ALA A 20 -11.54 -25.61 30.64
N LEU A 21 -10.47 -24.82 30.64
CA LEU A 21 -9.91 -24.22 31.86
C LEU A 21 -10.82 -23.12 32.43
N LEU A 22 -11.48 -22.33 31.58
CA LEU A 22 -12.48 -21.33 32.00
C LEU A 22 -13.69 -22.01 32.66
N GLY A 23 -14.18 -23.11 32.07
CA GLY A 23 -15.27 -23.90 32.64
C GLY A 23 -14.93 -24.48 34.01
N GLN A 24 -13.71 -24.96 34.22
CA GLN A 24 -13.23 -25.42 35.55
C GLN A 24 -13.20 -24.31 36.61
N ARG A 25 -13.06 -23.06 36.19
CA ARG A 25 -13.05 -21.87 37.06
C ARG A 25 -14.44 -21.23 37.22
N GLY A 26 -15.49 -21.80 36.63
CA GLY A 26 -16.84 -21.25 36.65
C GLY A 26 -17.02 -19.97 35.82
N ALA A 27 -16.09 -19.70 34.90
CA ALA A 27 -16.18 -18.57 33.97
C ALA A 27 -16.89 -19.00 32.68
N SER A 28 -17.55 -18.05 32.01
CA SER A 28 -18.15 -18.29 30.70
C SER A 28 -17.08 -18.64 29.66
N THR A 29 -17.36 -19.59 28.78
CA THR A 29 -16.52 -19.91 27.62
C THR A 29 -16.29 -18.68 26.76
N THR A 30 -15.16 -18.63 26.07
CA THR A 30 -14.91 -17.57 25.10
C THR A 30 -16.02 -17.54 24.07
N ALA A 31 -16.51 -16.34 23.73
CA ALA A 31 -17.29 -16.19 22.52
C ALA A 31 -16.35 -16.61 21.39
N GLY A 32 -16.67 -17.72 20.70
CA GLY A 32 -15.92 -18.15 19.50
C GLY A 32 -15.84 -17.02 18.48
N LYS A 33 -15.16 -17.21 17.34
CA LYS A 33 -15.00 -16.17 16.30
C LYS A 33 -16.34 -15.49 15.99
N ALA A 34 -16.59 -14.35 16.62
CA ALA A 34 -17.73 -13.52 16.33
C ALA A 34 -17.52 -13.05 14.89
N GLY A 35 -18.42 -13.44 13.98
CA GLY A 35 -18.41 -12.90 12.63
C GLY A 35 -18.42 -11.38 12.74
N LEU A 36 -17.35 -10.74 12.26
CA LEU A 36 -17.23 -9.29 12.34
C LEU A 36 -18.35 -8.70 11.48
N ASP A 37 -19.39 -8.17 12.10
CA ASP A 37 -20.48 -7.53 11.38
C ASP A 37 -20.01 -6.17 10.87
N THR A 38 -19.76 -6.09 9.56
CA THR A 38 -19.28 -4.89 8.89
C THR A 38 -20.31 -3.76 8.87
N GLU A 39 -21.59 -4.06 9.03
CA GLU A 39 -22.66 -3.05 9.08
C GLU A 39 -22.77 -2.40 10.46
N ALA A 40 -22.45 -3.13 11.53
CA ALA A 40 -22.34 -2.58 12.88
C ALA A 40 -21.08 -1.73 13.10
N LEU A 41 -20.12 -1.77 12.16
CA LEU A 41 -18.89 -0.97 12.25
C LEU A 41 -19.15 0.52 12.04
N GLU A 42 -18.30 1.32 12.68
CA GLU A 42 -18.19 2.74 12.44
C GLU A 42 -17.97 3.06 10.95
N SER A 43 -18.55 4.16 10.48
CA SER A 43 -18.51 4.59 9.07
C SER A 43 -17.10 4.55 8.46
N PHE A 44 -16.08 4.98 9.22
CA PHE A 44 -14.68 4.94 8.78
C PHE A 44 -14.20 3.52 8.48
N LEU A 45 -14.40 2.60 9.43
CA LEU A 45 -13.95 1.21 9.30
C LEU A 45 -14.70 0.49 8.19
N ARG A 46 -16.00 0.75 8.05
CA ARG A 46 -16.83 0.19 6.97
C ARG A 46 -16.26 0.56 5.60
N GLU A 47 -15.94 1.84 5.39
CA GLU A 47 -15.36 2.29 4.12
C GLU A 47 -13.94 1.74 3.91
N ALA A 48 -13.12 1.67 4.97
CA ALA A 48 -11.80 1.04 4.90
C ALA A 48 -11.87 -0.44 4.48
N TYR A 49 -12.82 -1.22 5.01
CA TYR A 49 -13.05 -2.60 4.61
C TYR A 49 -13.52 -2.72 3.17
N ARG A 50 -14.39 -1.80 2.73
CA ARG A 50 -14.85 -1.74 1.34
C ARG A 50 -13.67 -1.50 0.38
N ILE A 51 -12.86 -0.47 0.64
CA ILE A 51 -11.65 -0.17 -0.15
C ILE A 51 -10.71 -1.38 -0.15
N ASN A 52 -10.46 -1.99 1.00
CA ASN A 52 -9.60 -3.17 1.12
C ASN A 52 -10.10 -4.36 0.29
N SER A 53 -11.42 -4.57 0.23
CA SER A 53 -12.04 -5.62 -0.58
C SER A 53 -11.83 -5.37 -2.07
N HIS A 54 -11.94 -4.11 -2.52
CA HIS A 54 -11.69 -3.71 -3.90
C HIS A 54 -10.21 -3.85 -4.27
N ILE A 55 -9.27 -3.44 -3.41
CA ILE A 55 -7.82 -3.65 -3.62
C ILE A 55 -7.51 -5.15 -3.73
N THR A 56 -8.07 -5.98 -2.84
CA THR A 56 -7.83 -7.43 -2.86
C THR A 56 -8.36 -8.07 -4.13
N ARG A 57 -9.56 -7.67 -4.56
CA ARG A 57 -10.17 -8.16 -5.79
C ARG A 57 -9.33 -7.78 -7.01
N LEU A 58 -8.94 -6.51 -7.13
CA LEU A 58 -8.10 -6.04 -8.22
C LEU A 58 -6.77 -6.80 -8.28
N HIS A 59 -6.12 -6.98 -7.14
CA HIS A 59 -4.84 -7.69 -7.08
C HIS A 59 -4.98 -9.17 -7.50
N SER A 60 -6.07 -9.83 -7.11
CA SER A 60 -6.38 -11.19 -7.58
C SER A 60 -6.61 -11.22 -9.09
N GLU A 61 -7.45 -10.32 -9.61
CA GLU A 61 -7.76 -10.23 -11.04
C GLU A 61 -6.49 -9.99 -11.87
N LEU A 62 -5.60 -9.08 -11.45
CA LEU A 62 -4.32 -8.85 -12.10
C LEU A 62 -3.42 -10.09 -12.08
N ARG A 63 -3.36 -10.79 -10.95
CA ARG A 63 -2.54 -12.01 -10.82
C ARG A 63 -3.06 -13.15 -11.71
N ASP A 64 -4.38 -13.31 -11.79
CA ASP A 64 -5.00 -14.34 -12.61
C ASP A 64 -4.81 -14.05 -14.10
N VAL A 65 -4.94 -12.78 -14.49
CA VAL A 65 -4.75 -12.33 -15.88
C VAL A 65 -3.28 -12.30 -16.30
N ARG A 66 -2.32 -12.15 -15.37
CA ARG A 66 -0.88 -12.01 -15.65
C ARG A 66 -0.34 -13.01 -16.65
N GLN A 67 -0.67 -14.30 -16.49
CA GLN A 67 -0.16 -15.35 -17.37
C GLN A 67 -0.73 -15.22 -18.79
N ALA A 68 -2.03 -14.96 -18.92
CA ALA A 68 -2.70 -14.78 -20.20
C ALA A 68 -2.30 -13.48 -20.91
N TYR A 69 -2.03 -12.42 -20.13
CA TYR A 69 -1.57 -11.11 -20.58
C TYR A 69 -0.14 -11.16 -21.12
N LEU A 70 0.76 -11.84 -20.41
CA LEU A 70 2.17 -11.98 -20.78
C LEU A 70 2.42 -13.08 -21.82
N SER A 71 1.44 -13.91 -22.16
CA SER A 71 1.64 -14.96 -23.17
C SER A 71 1.73 -14.35 -24.58
N THR A 72 2.91 -14.40 -25.19
CA THR A 72 3.13 -14.02 -26.60
C THR A 72 2.96 -15.20 -27.56
N ALA A 73 2.58 -16.38 -27.05
CA ALA A 73 2.42 -17.57 -27.87
C ALA A 73 1.30 -17.37 -28.89
N GLN A 74 1.63 -17.42 -30.19
CA GLN A 74 0.61 -17.50 -31.22
C GLN A 74 -0.28 -18.71 -30.93
N PRO A 75 -1.62 -18.58 -30.99
CA PRO A 75 -2.51 -19.71 -30.82
C PRO A 75 -2.17 -20.70 -31.93
N ARG A 76 -1.48 -21.80 -31.60
CA ARG A 76 -1.28 -22.89 -32.55
C ARG A 76 -2.68 -23.33 -32.94
N LYS A 77 -3.04 -23.14 -34.22
CA LYS A 77 -4.30 -23.62 -34.81
C LYS A 77 -4.30 -25.16 -34.80
N SER A 78 -4.45 -25.73 -33.62
CA SER A 78 -4.69 -27.14 -33.41
C SER A 78 -6.21 -27.30 -33.31
N HIS A 79 -6.84 -27.69 -34.43
CA HIS A 79 -8.24 -28.15 -34.48
C HIS A 79 -8.42 -29.49 -33.76
N ALA A 80 -8.02 -29.57 -32.50
CA ALA A 80 -8.24 -30.72 -31.65
C ALA A 80 -8.73 -30.23 -30.29
N ARG A 81 -10.05 -30.39 -30.09
CA ARG A 81 -10.80 -30.30 -28.83
C ARG A 81 -10.20 -29.37 -27.77
N ALA A 82 -10.76 -28.16 -27.67
CA ALA A 82 -10.58 -27.30 -26.50
C ALA A 82 -11.02 -28.06 -25.24
N ALA A 83 -10.07 -28.64 -24.52
CA ALA A 83 -10.27 -29.12 -23.18
C ALA A 83 -10.51 -27.92 -22.27
N GLN A 84 -11.57 -27.97 -21.47
CA GLN A 84 -11.88 -26.97 -20.45
C GLN A 84 -10.66 -26.76 -19.56
N GLY A 85 -10.04 -25.57 -19.63
CA GLY A 85 -8.91 -25.19 -18.77
C GLY A 85 -7.63 -24.70 -19.45
N GLN A 86 -7.56 -24.59 -20.79
CA GLN A 86 -6.37 -24.00 -21.43
C GLN A 86 -6.34 -22.47 -21.28
N PRO A 87 -5.17 -21.88 -20.97
CA PRO A 87 -5.01 -20.43 -20.83
C PRO A 87 -5.24 -19.76 -22.18
N ARG A 88 -6.42 -19.13 -22.32
CA ARG A 88 -6.79 -18.34 -23.48
C ARG A 88 -5.84 -17.14 -23.57
N VAL A 89 -5.05 -17.08 -24.64
CA VAL A 89 -4.17 -15.94 -24.91
C VAL A 89 -5.05 -14.71 -25.15
N LEU A 90 -4.77 -13.62 -24.44
CA LEU A 90 -5.49 -12.36 -24.63
C LEU A 90 -5.05 -11.70 -25.92
N THR A 91 -6.01 -11.17 -26.67
CA THR A 91 -5.77 -10.30 -27.83
C THR A 91 -5.17 -8.97 -27.37
N ASP A 92 -4.50 -8.24 -28.26
CA ASP A 92 -3.92 -6.93 -27.91
C ASP A 92 -4.98 -5.93 -27.42
N ARG A 93 -6.20 -5.99 -27.97
CA ARG A 93 -7.32 -5.16 -27.53
C ARG A 93 -7.76 -5.50 -26.10
N GLU A 94 -7.89 -6.80 -25.79
CA GLU A 94 -8.24 -7.26 -24.44
C GLU A 94 -7.17 -6.88 -23.41
N ARG A 95 -5.88 -6.87 -23.81
CA ARG A 95 -4.77 -6.42 -22.95
C ARG A 95 -4.87 -4.93 -22.64
N GLU A 96 -5.15 -4.11 -23.65
CA GLU A 96 -5.36 -2.67 -23.47
C GLU A 96 -6.58 -2.37 -22.58
N ASP A 97 -7.66 -3.15 -22.69
CA ASP A 97 -8.83 -3.04 -21.82
C ASP A 97 -8.48 -3.39 -20.36
N VAL A 98 -7.67 -4.42 -20.13
CA VAL A 98 -7.17 -4.79 -18.80
C VAL A 98 -6.34 -3.65 -18.21
N ASP A 99 -5.42 -3.07 -18.98
CA ASP A 99 -4.56 -1.98 -18.51
C ASP A 99 -5.38 -0.71 -18.19
N ALA A 100 -6.35 -0.37 -19.05
CA ALA A 100 -7.23 0.78 -18.85
C ALA A 100 -8.11 0.61 -17.60
N ASN A 101 -8.73 -0.57 -17.44
CA ASN A 101 -9.57 -0.88 -16.29
C ASN A 101 -8.75 -0.87 -14.98
N ALA A 102 -7.61 -1.56 -14.96
CA ALA A 102 -6.73 -1.59 -13.79
C ALA A 102 -6.29 -0.19 -13.37
N LYS A 103 -5.93 0.66 -14.35
CA LYS A 103 -5.57 2.06 -14.08
C LYS A 103 -6.74 2.85 -13.50
N GLN A 104 -7.94 2.70 -14.07
CA GLN A 104 -9.14 3.37 -13.55
C GLN A 104 -9.40 2.96 -12.10
N MET A 105 -9.39 1.66 -11.81
CA MET A 105 -9.59 1.14 -10.47
C MET A 105 -8.52 1.64 -9.49
N ILE A 106 -7.24 1.69 -9.87
CA ILE A 106 -6.18 2.23 -9.02
C ILE A 106 -6.41 3.71 -8.69
N ARG A 107 -6.83 4.51 -9.67
CA ARG A 107 -7.15 5.93 -9.44
C ARG A 107 -8.34 6.10 -8.52
N GLU A 108 -9.41 5.33 -8.74
CA GLU A 108 -10.59 5.33 -7.88
C GLU A 108 -10.25 4.94 -6.44
N LEU A 109 -9.45 3.88 -6.27
CA LEU A 109 -8.97 3.43 -4.96
C LEU A 109 -8.10 4.48 -4.28
N ASN A 110 -7.20 5.14 -5.02
CA ASN A 110 -6.38 6.23 -4.48
C ASN A 110 -7.25 7.41 -4.04
N ALA A 111 -8.23 7.81 -4.87
CA ALA A 111 -9.19 8.85 -4.52
C ALA A 111 -10.01 8.48 -3.28
N GLY A 112 -10.46 7.23 -3.17
CA GLY A 112 -11.16 6.72 -1.99
C GLY A 112 -10.31 6.77 -0.72
N ILE A 113 -9.04 6.38 -0.80
CA ILE A 113 -8.10 6.48 0.33
C ILE A 113 -7.86 7.94 0.73
N ARG A 114 -7.73 8.86 -0.24
CA ARG A 114 -7.57 10.30 0.05
C ARG A 114 -8.80 10.88 0.72
N ALA A 115 -10.00 10.58 0.22
CA ALA A 115 -11.24 11.02 0.84
C ALA A 115 -11.39 10.48 2.28
N LEU A 116 -10.96 9.24 2.52
CA LEU A 116 -10.98 8.65 3.86
C LEU A 116 -9.98 9.35 4.81
N ASP A 117 -8.80 9.73 4.31
CA ASP A 117 -7.80 10.49 5.07
C ASP A 117 -8.27 11.93 5.37
N GLU A 118 -8.84 12.62 4.40
CA GLU A 118 -9.43 13.97 4.59
C GLU A 118 -10.55 13.94 5.63
N ALA A 119 -11.44 12.95 5.58
CA ALA A 119 -12.50 12.77 6.57
C ALA A 119 -11.94 12.52 7.98
N GLU A 120 -10.84 11.78 8.08
CA GLU A 120 -10.16 11.52 9.34
C GLU A 120 -9.46 12.77 9.90
N GLN A 121 -8.82 13.57 9.05
CA GLN A 121 -8.22 14.85 9.43
C GLN A 121 -9.28 15.81 9.99
N LEU A 122 -10.43 15.93 9.32
CA LEU A 122 -11.55 16.74 9.83
C LEU A 122 -12.04 16.24 11.19
N ARG A 123 -12.19 14.92 11.37
CA ARG A 123 -12.56 14.35 12.68
C ARG A 123 -11.51 14.69 13.75
N ARG A 124 -10.22 14.58 13.46
CA ARG A 124 -9.14 14.91 14.42
C ARG A 124 -9.22 16.37 14.85
N GLU A 125 -9.40 17.28 13.90
CA GLU A 125 -9.55 18.71 14.18
C GLU A 125 -10.79 19.00 15.02
N THR A 126 -11.94 18.40 14.67
CA THR A 126 -13.19 18.59 15.44
C THR A 126 -13.07 18.05 16.86
N GLU A 127 -12.47 16.88 17.06
CA GLU A 127 -12.30 16.30 18.38
C GLU A 127 -11.30 17.10 19.22
N ALA A 128 -10.18 17.53 18.64
CA ALA A 128 -9.23 18.41 19.30
C ALA A 128 -9.88 19.74 19.73
N ALA A 129 -10.74 20.31 18.87
CA ALA A 129 -11.50 21.51 19.19
C ALA A 129 -12.53 21.27 20.31
N ILE A 130 -13.22 20.12 20.30
CA ILE A 130 -14.19 19.73 21.33
C ILE A 130 -13.49 19.50 22.67
N ILE A 131 -12.37 18.77 22.70
CA ILE A 131 -11.58 18.55 23.91
C ILE A 131 -11.08 19.89 24.43
N ARG A 132 -10.47 20.73 23.58
CA ARG A 132 -10.03 22.07 23.98
C ARG A 132 -11.19 22.88 24.57
N LYS A 133 -12.37 22.91 23.94
CA LYS A 133 -13.52 23.66 24.45
C LYS A 133 -14.04 23.10 25.79
N LYS A 134 -14.22 21.79 25.91
CA LYS A 134 -14.76 21.13 27.11
C LYS A 134 -13.88 21.35 28.34
N TYR A 135 -12.56 21.33 28.15
CA TYR A 135 -11.62 21.34 29.26
C TYR A 135 -10.90 22.69 29.45
N ALA A 136 -10.92 23.61 28.47
CA ALA A 136 -10.43 24.98 28.64
C ALA A 136 -11.49 25.98 29.16
N SER A 137 -12.79 25.71 28.97
CA SER A 137 -13.84 26.76 29.05
C SER A 137 -14.53 26.96 30.41
N GLY A 138 -13.97 26.57 31.57
CA GLY A 138 -14.74 26.79 32.81
C GLY A 138 -14.00 26.90 34.13
N LEU A 139 -13.09 25.97 34.44
CA LEU A 139 -12.58 25.86 35.82
C LEU A 139 -11.08 25.55 35.90
N SER A 140 -10.44 25.15 34.79
CA SER A 140 -9.04 24.72 34.79
C SER A 140 -8.04 25.87 34.93
N ALA A 141 -8.37 27.07 34.43
CA ALA A 141 -7.50 28.25 34.52
C ALA A 141 -7.45 28.83 35.95
N LEU A 142 -8.54 28.73 36.69
CA LEU A 142 -8.62 29.17 38.09
C LEU A 142 -7.97 28.16 39.05
N SER A 143 -8.07 26.85 38.76
CA SER A 143 -7.38 25.82 39.55
C SER A 143 -5.86 25.85 39.38
N SER A 144 -5.34 26.23 38.20
CA SER A 144 -3.89 26.34 37.97
C SER A 144 -3.22 27.52 38.67
N TRP A 145 -3.99 28.57 38.99
CA TRP A 145 -3.47 29.73 39.72
C TRP A 145 -3.46 29.51 41.23
N ALA A 146 -4.48 28.84 41.78
CA ALA A 146 -4.57 28.58 43.22
C ALA A 146 -3.59 27.50 43.74
N SER A 147 -3.07 26.62 42.88
CA SER A 147 -2.20 25.52 43.31
C SER A 147 -0.69 25.83 43.32
N GLY A 148 -0.29 27.10 43.16
CA GLY A 148 1.11 27.50 43.27
C GLY A 148 2.04 26.84 42.24
N GLY A 149 1.95 27.28 40.99
CA GLY A 149 3.09 27.32 40.08
C GLY A 149 3.76 25.98 39.69
N LYS A 150 3.04 25.10 38.99
CA LYS A 150 3.57 24.31 37.85
C LYS A 150 2.41 24.02 36.90
N ALA A 151 2.53 24.45 35.64
CA ALA A 151 1.48 24.43 34.62
C ALA A 151 1.07 23.03 34.10
N SER A 152 1.08 21.98 34.92
CA SER A 152 1.03 20.59 34.45
C SER A 152 0.11 19.65 35.24
N ASN A 153 -0.99 20.13 35.79
CA ASN A 153 -2.08 19.23 36.16
C ASN A 153 -3.25 19.46 35.20
N LYS A 154 -3.10 18.98 33.96
CA LYS A 154 -4.25 18.63 33.12
C LYS A 154 -5.18 17.78 33.99
N SER A 155 -6.48 18.07 34.01
CA SER A 155 -7.41 17.24 34.78
C SER A 155 -7.28 15.78 34.32
N ALA A 156 -7.37 14.83 35.26
CA ALA A 156 -7.22 13.40 34.93
C ALA A 156 -8.19 12.97 33.82
N ASP A 157 -9.38 13.57 33.79
CA ASP A 157 -10.39 13.36 32.76
C ASP A 157 -9.99 13.94 31.40
N HIS A 158 -9.31 15.10 31.35
CA HIS A 158 -8.77 15.65 30.11
C HIS A 158 -7.64 14.78 29.54
N ALA A 159 -6.72 14.33 30.40
CA ALA A 159 -5.63 13.46 29.98
C ALA A 159 -6.13 12.09 29.49
N ALA A 160 -7.15 11.53 30.14
CA ALA A 160 -7.78 10.28 29.71
C ALA A 160 -8.54 10.44 28.37
N ALA A 161 -9.22 11.56 28.15
CA ALA A 161 -9.88 11.86 26.88
C ALA A 161 -8.87 12.05 25.74
N GLU A 162 -7.81 12.83 25.94
CA GLU A 162 -6.72 12.99 24.97
C GLU A 162 -6.03 11.64 24.65
N ALA A 163 -5.80 10.79 25.64
CA ALA A 163 -5.17 9.49 25.44
C ALA A 163 -6.04 8.54 24.59
N ARG A 164 -7.36 8.52 24.83
CA ARG A 164 -8.30 7.74 24.02
C ARG A 164 -8.35 8.24 22.57
N ALA A 165 -8.42 9.56 22.37
CA ALA A 165 -8.39 10.16 21.03
C ALA A 165 -7.13 9.74 20.27
N ARG A 166 -5.94 9.88 20.91
CA ARG A 166 -4.66 9.45 20.34
C ARG A 166 -4.64 7.97 19.96
N GLN A 167 -5.20 7.10 20.79
CA GLN A 167 -5.25 5.66 20.50
C GLN A 167 -6.08 5.36 19.25
N VAL A 168 -7.20 6.07 19.07
CA VAL A 168 -8.03 5.92 17.86
C VAL A 168 -7.29 6.48 16.64
N ASP A 169 -6.64 7.64 16.78
CA ASP A 169 -5.88 8.26 15.70
C ASP A 169 -4.76 7.33 15.22
N MET A 170 -3.99 6.73 16.15
CA MET A 170 -2.97 5.73 15.84
C MET A 170 -3.53 4.52 15.09
N HIS A 171 -4.69 4.00 15.53
CA HIS A 171 -5.31 2.87 14.87
C HIS A 171 -5.71 3.22 13.44
N ARG A 172 -6.31 4.39 13.23
CA ARG A 172 -6.77 4.84 11.91
C ARG A 172 -5.61 5.20 10.98
N ASP A 173 -4.54 5.79 11.50
CA ASP A 173 -3.29 5.99 10.75
C ASP A 173 -2.70 4.66 10.29
N GLY A 174 -2.68 3.65 11.17
CA GLY A 174 -2.26 2.30 10.79
C GLY A 174 -3.13 1.68 9.70
N VAL A 175 -4.45 1.87 9.75
CA VAL A 175 -5.38 1.40 8.70
C VAL A 175 -5.12 2.10 7.37
N LEU A 176 -4.99 3.42 7.36
CA LEU A 176 -4.70 4.21 6.14
C LEU A 176 -3.35 3.81 5.53
N TRP A 177 -2.32 3.66 6.36
CA TRP A 177 -1.00 3.19 5.93
C TRP A 177 -1.10 1.79 5.30
N PHE A 178 -1.82 0.87 5.94
CA PHE A 178 -2.01 -0.49 5.41
C PHE A 178 -2.72 -0.48 4.05
N LEU A 179 -3.79 0.32 3.87
CA LEU A 179 -4.50 0.44 2.60
C LEU A 179 -3.59 1.00 1.49
N ARG A 180 -2.80 2.05 1.81
CA ARG A 180 -1.82 2.63 0.88
C ARG A 180 -0.75 1.64 0.48
N GLN A 181 -0.22 0.88 1.44
CA GLN A 181 0.80 -0.14 1.20
C GLN A 181 0.26 -1.25 0.29
N ARG A 182 -0.99 -1.68 0.49
CA ARG A 182 -1.62 -2.68 -0.37
C ARG A 182 -1.89 -2.16 -1.79
N LEU A 183 -2.30 -0.90 -1.92
CA LEU A 183 -2.49 -0.27 -3.22
C LEU A 183 -1.15 -0.15 -3.97
N GLU A 184 -0.08 0.23 -3.28
CA GLU A 184 1.27 0.30 -3.85
C GLU A 184 1.72 -1.04 -4.43
N LEU A 185 1.53 -2.15 -3.69
CA LEU A 185 1.81 -3.49 -4.19
C LEU A 185 1.03 -3.82 -5.46
N CYS A 186 -0.23 -3.38 -5.54
CA CYS A 186 -1.06 -3.56 -6.73
C CYS A 186 -0.54 -2.75 -7.92
N CYS A 187 -0.19 -1.47 -7.71
CA CYS A 187 0.43 -0.62 -8.73
C CYS A 187 1.72 -1.25 -9.25
N ARG A 188 2.57 -1.75 -8.36
CA ARG A 188 3.82 -2.42 -8.72
C ARG A 188 3.57 -3.65 -9.58
N THR A 189 2.59 -4.49 -9.24
CA THR A 189 2.25 -5.66 -10.08
C THR A 189 1.76 -5.28 -11.47
N GLN A 190 0.98 -4.20 -11.61
CA GLN A 190 0.55 -3.71 -12.92
C GLN A 190 1.74 -3.17 -13.72
N GLN A 191 2.60 -2.38 -13.08
CA GLN A 191 3.78 -1.81 -13.72
C GLN A 191 4.73 -2.90 -14.22
N ASP A 192 5.03 -3.92 -13.42
CA ASP A 192 5.87 -5.05 -13.82
C ASP A 192 5.32 -5.75 -15.08
N MET A 193 3.98 -5.90 -15.17
CA MET A 193 3.32 -6.48 -16.35
C MET A 193 3.48 -5.60 -17.59
N MET A 194 3.25 -4.30 -17.44
CA MET A 194 3.37 -3.32 -18.52
C MET A 194 4.81 -3.16 -19.01
N GLU A 195 5.79 -3.11 -18.10
CA GLU A 195 7.23 -3.07 -18.43
C GLU A 195 7.65 -4.30 -19.22
N THR A 196 7.22 -5.48 -18.77
CA THR A 196 7.50 -6.73 -19.49
C THR A 196 6.88 -6.74 -20.89
N ARG A 197 5.70 -6.13 -21.07
CA ARG A 197 5.09 -6.01 -22.39
C ARG A 197 5.84 -5.02 -23.27
N LEU A 198 6.15 -3.83 -22.73
CA LEU A 198 6.84 -2.77 -23.46
C LEU A 198 8.23 -3.22 -23.93
N THR A 199 9.00 -3.89 -23.07
CA THR A 199 10.30 -4.45 -23.42
C THR A 199 10.20 -5.46 -24.55
N ARG A 200 9.21 -6.36 -24.52
CA ARG A 200 8.98 -7.34 -25.61
C ARG A 200 8.54 -6.70 -26.91
N GLU A 201 7.70 -5.67 -26.88
CA GLU A 201 7.32 -4.95 -28.10
C GLU A 201 8.52 -4.18 -28.67
N MET A 202 9.34 -3.56 -27.82
CA MET A 202 10.58 -2.93 -28.27
C MET A 202 11.58 -3.93 -28.87
N GLU A 203 11.76 -5.11 -28.27
CA GLU A 203 12.58 -6.18 -28.82
C GLU A 203 12.08 -6.66 -30.19
N LYS A 204 10.76 -6.80 -30.36
CA LYS A 204 10.15 -7.15 -31.67
C LYS A 204 10.41 -6.08 -32.72
N THR A 205 10.23 -4.79 -32.38
CA THR A 205 10.53 -3.69 -33.32
C THR A 205 12.01 -3.67 -33.70
N ARG A 206 12.90 -3.94 -32.74
CA ARG A 206 14.34 -4.03 -32.99
C ARG A 206 14.72 -5.22 -33.87
N GLY A 207 14.04 -6.37 -33.72
CA GLY A 207 14.27 -7.55 -34.56
C GLY A 207 13.77 -7.43 -35.99
N PHE A 208 12.85 -6.49 -36.25
CA PHE A 208 12.31 -6.20 -37.59
C PHE A 208 13.17 -5.19 -38.36
N LEU A 209 13.94 -4.35 -37.66
CA LEU A 209 14.93 -3.49 -38.29
C LEU A 209 16.01 -4.39 -38.92
N PRO A 210 16.35 -4.18 -40.21
CA PRO A 210 17.43 -4.93 -40.84
C PRO A 210 18.71 -4.70 -40.03
N PRO A 211 19.53 -5.76 -39.80
CA PRO A 211 20.81 -5.57 -39.15
C PRO A 211 21.60 -4.50 -39.91
N SER A 212 22.23 -3.58 -39.17
CA SER A 212 23.11 -2.58 -39.76
C SER A 212 24.08 -3.28 -40.72
N ALA A 213 24.37 -2.69 -41.88
CA ALA A 213 25.26 -3.28 -42.88
C ALA A 213 26.65 -3.68 -42.31
N THR A 214 27.01 -3.14 -41.15
CA THR A 214 28.19 -3.50 -40.35
C THR A 214 28.14 -4.93 -39.77
N ASP A 215 26.95 -5.47 -39.44
CA ASP A 215 26.78 -6.82 -38.87
C ASP A 215 26.78 -7.92 -39.95
N PHE A 216 26.49 -7.56 -41.21
CA PHE A 216 26.55 -8.49 -42.35
C PHE A 216 27.99 -8.74 -42.84
N ALA A 217 28.94 -7.87 -42.48
CA ALA A 217 30.35 -8.00 -42.85
C ALA A 217 31.09 -9.15 -42.12
N ALA A 218 30.47 -9.79 -41.13
CA ALA A 218 31.07 -10.84 -40.32
C ALA A 218 30.74 -12.28 -40.80
N PHE A 219 29.89 -12.45 -41.82
CA PHE A 219 29.61 -13.78 -42.37
C PHE A 219 30.57 -14.09 -43.53
N THR A 220 31.81 -14.42 -43.21
CA THR A 220 32.74 -15.05 -44.15
C THR A 220 32.27 -16.48 -44.42
N PRO A 221 31.82 -16.84 -45.65
CA PRO A 221 31.54 -18.23 -45.96
C PRO A 221 32.84 -19.06 -45.82
N PRO A 222 32.79 -20.30 -45.33
CA PRO A 222 33.98 -21.14 -45.25
C PRO A 222 34.51 -21.40 -46.66
N SER A 223 35.72 -20.92 -46.93
CA SER A 223 36.46 -21.13 -48.17
C SER A 223 36.49 -22.60 -48.56
N ALA A 224 35.85 -22.93 -49.68
CA ALA A 224 36.15 -24.15 -50.41
C ALA A 224 37.50 -23.96 -51.13
N GLU A 225 38.45 -24.85 -50.82
CA GLU A 225 39.80 -24.83 -51.36
C GLU A 225 39.84 -25.06 -52.90
N SER A 226 40.75 -24.32 -53.54
CA SER A 226 41.54 -24.70 -54.73
C SER A 226 40.91 -24.68 -56.14
N ARG A 227 41.20 -23.62 -56.91
CA ARG A 227 41.86 -23.70 -58.24
C ARG A 227 42.34 -22.32 -58.75
N PRO A 228 43.40 -22.25 -59.58
CA PRO A 228 44.19 -21.03 -59.75
C PRO A 228 43.80 -20.15 -60.96
N SER A 229 43.98 -18.83 -60.74
CA SER A 229 44.40 -17.76 -61.64
C SER A 229 43.79 -17.64 -63.05
N VAL A 230 42.94 -16.62 -63.24
CA VAL A 230 43.04 -15.64 -64.34
C VAL A 230 42.60 -14.28 -63.79
N ALA A 231 43.42 -13.24 -64.00
CA ALA A 231 43.03 -11.84 -63.86
C ALA A 231 43.27 -11.12 -65.20
N PRO A 232 42.82 -9.89 -65.39
CA PRO A 232 41.45 -9.39 -65.27
C PRO A 232 40.99 -8.86 -66.65
N THR A 233 39.71 -8.97 -66.99
CA THR A 233 39.18 -8.21 -68.15
C THR A 233 38.06 -7.30 -67.67
N SER A 234 38.25 -6.04 -68.03
CA SER A 234 37.29 -4.94 -67.99
C SER A 234 35.95 -5.39 -68.54
N ASP A 235 34.90 -5.21 -67.73
CA ASP A 235 33.77 -4.32 -68.06
C ASP A 235 32.55 -4.68 -67.21
N ALA A 236 31.95 -3.61 -66.67
CA ALA A 236 30.55 -3.45 -66.30
C ALA A 236 29.76 -4.68 -65.79
N VAL A 237 29.62 -4.77 -64.47
CA VAL A 237 28.36 -5.23 -63.84
C VAL A 237 28.18 -4.39 -62.57
N ASP A 238 27.82 -3.12 -62.72
CA ASP A 238 26.42 -2.71 -62.59
C ASP A 238 25.79 -3.22 -61.27
N GLN A 239 26.06 -2.48 -60.19
CA GLN A 239 25.34 -2.60 -58.91
C GLN A 239 23.84 -2.25 -59.05
N MET A 240 23.35 -1.92 -60.26
CA MET A 240 21.94 -1.77 -60.60
C MET A 240 21.31 -3.04 -61.23
N THR A 241 22.03 -4.17 -61.34
CA THR A 241 21.47 -5.43 -61.93
C THR A 241 20.80 -6.37 -60.94
N GLY A 242 20.69 -6.03 -59.66
CA GLY A 242 19.84 -6.78 -58.73
C GLY A 242 18.34 -6.70 -59.10
N TRP A 243 17.97 -5.77 -59.99
CA TRP A 243 16.60 -5.50 -60.42
C TRP A 243 16.26 -6.04 -61.81
N GLN A 244 17.23 -6.57 -62.57
CA GLN A 244 17.03 -6.98 -63.97
C GLN A 244 16.40 -8.37 -64.15
N GLY A 245 15.91 -8.98 -63.07
CA GLY A 245 15.22 -10.28 -63.09
C GLY A 245 13.90 -10.32 -62.33
N LEU A 246 13.40 -9.19 -61.84
CA LEU A 246 12.13 -9.13 -61.12
C LEU A 246 11.02 -8.84 -62.14
N THR A 247 10.02 -9.71 -62.19
CA THR A 247 8.78 -9.45 -62.94
C THR A 247 8.10 -8.20 -62.38
N GLU A 248 7.41 -7.42 -63.23
CA GLU A 248 6.67 -6.21 -62.81
C GLU A 248 5.76 -6.49 -61.59
N GLU A 249 5.18 -7.69 -61.53
CA GLU A 249 4.37 -8.18 -60.40
C GLU A 249 5.18 -8.36 -59.10
N GLN A 250 6.44 -8.78 -59.16
CA GLN A 250 7.32 -8.88 -57.98
C GLN A 250 7.75 -7.51 -57.46
N VAL A 251 7.96 -6.53 -58.35
CA VAL A 251 8.25 -5.14 -57.95
C VAL A 251 7.04 -4.53 -57.26
N GLN A 252 5.84 -4.70 -57.82
CA GLN A 252 4.60 -4.23 -57.21
C GLN A 252 4.34 -4.89 -55.85
N MET A 253 4.57 -6.20 -55.72
CA MET A 253 4.45 -6.91 -54.44
C MET A 253 5.47 -6.43 -53.41
N PHE A 254 6.68 -6.05 -53.85
CA PHE A 254 7.71 -5.48 -52.98
C PHE A 254 7.34 -4.07 -52.51
N GLU A 255 6.81 -3.23 -53.40
CA GLU A 255 6.31 -1.89 -53.07
C GLU A 255 5.11 -1.96 -52.10
N GLU A 256 4.16 -2.86 -52.35
CA GLU A 256 3.01 -3.10 -51.47
C GLU A 256 3.47 -3.63 -50.10
N GLY A 257 4.40 -4.59 -50.08
CA GLY A 257 4.99 -5.12 -48.85
C GLY A 257 5.77 -4.06 -48.05
N ASN A 258 6.49 -3.16 -48.72
CA ASN A 258 7.21 -2.07 -48.07
C ASN A 258 6.26 -1.02 -47.48
N GLN A 259 5.15 -0.72 -48.17
CA GLN A 259 4.08 0.13 -47.64
C GLN A 259 3.38 -0.52 -46.43
N ASP A 260 3.07 -1.81 -46.50
CA ASP A 260 2.44 -2.54 -45.39
C ASP A 260 3.36 -2.60 -44.17
N MET A 261 4.65 -2.88 -44.39
CA MET A 261 5.67 -2.86 -43.35
C MET A 261 5.78 -1.48 -42.69
N THR A 262 5.76 -0.40 -43.48
CA THR A 262 5.80 0.98 -42.96
C THR A 262 4.56 1.29 -42.10
N LYS A 263 3.36 0.94 -42.56
CA LYS A 263 2.12 1.10 -41.79
C LYS A 263 2.15 0.30 -40.49
N HIS A 264 2.66 -0.93 -40.53
CA HIS A 264 2.83 -1.76 -39.36
C HIS A 264 3.82 -1.14 -38.36
N TYR A 265 4.91 -0.56 -38.84
CA TYR A 265 5.87 0.16 -37.99
C TYR A 265 5.24 1.38 -37.32
N GLU A 266 4.56 2.24 -38.08
CA GLU A 266 3.87 3.41 -37.53
C GLU A 266 2.87 2.99 -36.44
N SER A 267 2.03 1.99 -36.72
CA SER A 267 1.06 1.46 -35.75
C SER A 267 1.73 0.89 -34.49
N THR A 268 2.86 0.20 -34.64
CA THR A 268 3.60 -0.37 -33.50
C THR A 268 4.25 0.73 -32.66
N LEU A 269 4.79 1.77 -33.30
CA LEU A 269 5.36 2.93 -32.60
C LEU A 269 4.31 3.68 -31.80
N ASP A 270 3.11 3.86 -32.35
CA ASP A 270 2.03 4.55 -31.63
C ASP A 270 1.54 3.75 -30.41
N LYS A 271 1.49 2.42 -30.51
CA LYS A 271 1.22 1.54 -29.36
C LYS A 271 2.29 1.65 -28.28
N VAL A 272 3.57 1.64 -28.68
CA VAL A 272 4.71 1.79 -27.78
C VAL A 272 4.68 3.14 -27.06
N LYS A 273 4.47 4.25 -27.78
CA LYS A 273 4.33 5.60 -27.19
C LYS A 273 3.16 5.67 -26.21
N THR A 274 2.03 5.05 -26.54
CA THR A 274 0.85 5.02 -25.67
C THR A 274 1.13 4.21 -24.39
N ALA A 275 1.79 3.06 -24.52
CA ALA A 275 2.21 2.24 -23.39
C ALA A 275 3.24 2.94 -22.50
N GLU A 276 4.22 3.64 -23.09
CA GLU A 276 5.21 4.45 -22.39
C GLU A 276 4.54 5.58 -21.59
N LYS A 277 3.65 6.36 -22.21
CA LYS A 277 2.88 7.39 -21.52
C LYS A 277 2.08 6.81 -20.35
N SER A 278 1.46 5.66 -20.56
CA SER A 278 0.70 4.97 -19.51
C SER A 278 1.58 4.53 -18.34
N LEU A 279 2.79 4.04 -18.64
CA LEU A 279 3.76 3.59 -17.66
C LEU A 279 4.32 4.77 -16.85
N VAL A 280 4.62 5.90 -17.50
CA VAL A 280 5.04 7.14 -16.82
C VAL A 280 3.98 7.63 -15.83
N GLU A 281 2.71 7.63 -16.24
CA GLU A 281 1.63 8.04 -15.34
C GLU A 281 1.47 7.11 -14.13
N ILE A 282 1.65 5.79 -14.32
CA ILE A 282 1.60 4.82 -13.22
C ILE A 282 2.81 4.98 -12.30
N SER A 283 4.00 5.24 -12.85
CA SER A 283 5.21 5.46 -12.04
C SER A 283 5.13 6.76 -11.26
N GLU A 284 4.51 7.81 -11.80
CA GLU A 284 4.17 9.04 -11.05
C GLU A 284 3.24 8.74 -9.88
N LEU A 285 2.15 8.00 -10.11
CA LEU A 285 1.22 7.58 -9.05
C LEU A 285 1.91 6.71 -7.99
N GLN A 286 2.76 5.78 -8.39
CA GLN A 286 3.54 4.95 -7.48
C GLN A 286 4.50 5.79 -6.64
N THR A 287 5.23 6.72 -7.28
CA THR A 287 6.16 7.61 -6.57
C THR A 287 5.43 8.44 -5.53
N LEU A 288 4.25 8.97 -5.86
CA LEU A 288 3.41 9.67 -4.89
C LEU A 288 2.99 8.75 -3.74
N LEU A 289 2.58 7.51 -4.00
CA LEU A 289 2.19 6.55 -2.96
C LEU A 289 3.37 6.19 -2.05
N VAL A 290 4.54 5.89 -2.61
CA VAL A 290 5.76 5.54 -1.87
C VAL A 290 6.24 6.70 -1.00
N ASN A 291 6.22 7.93 -1.53
CA ASN A 291 6.57 9.12 -0.76
C ASN A 291 5.61 9.33 0.42
N ASN A 292 4.30 9.19 0.19
CA ASN A 292 3.31 9.28 1.27
C ASN A 292 3.49 8.18 2.32
N LEU A 293 3.82 6.95 1.90
CA LEU A 293 4.09 5.82 2.79
C LEU A 293 5.33 6.08 3.67
N ALA A 294 6.40 6.64 3.10
CA ALA A 294 7.62 6.98 3.85
C ALA A 294 7.38 8.09 4.87
N THR A 295 6.61 9.13 4.51
CA THR A 295 6.23 10.18 5.47
C THR A 295 5.33 9.63 6.57
N GLN A 296 4.37 8.75 6.22
CA GLN A 296 3.46 8.16 7.20
C GLN A 296 4.13 7.13 8.10
N SER A 297 5.09 6.34 7.61
CA SER A 297 5.81 5.38 8.43
C SER A 297 6.59 6.08 9.54
N ALA A 298 7.29 7.17 9.21
CA ALA A 298 8.01 7.97 10.20
C ALA A 298 7.06 8.55 11.26
N HIS A 299 5.89 9.06 10.85
CA HIS A 299 4.89 9.57 11.77
C HIS A 299 4.30 8.48 12.68
N ILE A 300 4.01 7.30 12.13
CA ILE A 300 3.49 6.16 12.90
C ILE A 300 4.54 5.65 13.90
N GLU A 301 5.81 5.56 13.51
CA GLU A 301 6.90 5.18 14.43
C GLU A 301 7.02 6.17 15.60
N GLN A 302 6.89 7.46 15.32
CA GLN A 302 6.85 8.48 16.36
C GLN A 302 5.63 8.28 17.28
N LEU A 303 4.42 8.11 16.73
CA LEU A 303 3.22 7.87 17.51
C LEU A 303 3.29 6.60 18.37
N VAL A 304 3.90 5.53 17.85
CA VAL A 304 4.12 4.29 18.61
C VAL A 304 5.05 4.55 19.79
N THR A 305 6.14 5.27 19.55
CA THR A 305 7.10 5.66 20.61
C THR A 305 6.41 6.54 21.66
N ASP A 306 5.60 7.50 21.23
CA ASP A 306 4.82 8.38 22.11
C ASP A 306 3.76 7.60 22.91
N SER A 307 3.17 6.55 22.33
CA SER A 307 2.21 5.68 23.02
C SER A 307 2.87 4.81 24.10
N LEU A 308 4.05 4.26 23.81
CA LEU A 308 4.85 3.52 24.78
C LEU A 308 5.24 4.41 25.96
N SER A 309 5.75 5.61 25.69
CA SER A 309 6.11 6.57 26.74
C SER A 309 4.88 7.08 27.52
N THR A 310 3.74 7.29 26.85
CA THR A 310 2.49 7.67 27.52
C THR A 310 2.00 6.56 28.44
N THR A 311 2.07 5.30 28.02
CA THR A 311 1.69 4.14 28.84
C THR A 311 2.57 4.04 30.09
N GLU A 312 3.88 4.22 29.93
CA GLU A 312 4.83 4.23 31.05
C GLU A 312 4.53 5.39 32.02
N ASN A 313 4.31 6.59 31.49
CA ASN A 313 4.03 7.79 32.26
C ASN A 313 2.70 7.71 33.04
N VAL A 314 1.64 7.14 32.45
CA VAL A 314 0.36 6.93 33.13
C VAL A 314 0.51 5.88 34.24
N GLY A 315 1.24 4.79 33.99
CA GLY A 315 1.53 3.77 35.00
C GLY A 315 2.34 4.33 36.19
N GLY A 316 3.38 5.10 35.90
CA GLY A 316 4.19 5.80 36.89
C GLY A 316 3.39 6.83 37.69
N GLY A 317 2.58 7.64 37.00
CA GLY A 317 1.70 8.64 37.60
C GLY A 317 0.66 8.02 38.54
N ASN A 318 0.02 6.92 38.15
CA ASN A 318 -0.95 6.24 39.00
C ASN A 318 -0.31 5.64 40.26
N LYS A 319 0.94 5.15 40.13
CA LYS A 319 1.75 4.69 41.27
C LYS A 319 2.11 5.84 42.22
N GLN A 320 2.38 7.02 41.69
CA GLN A 320 2.62 8.23 42.49
C GLN A 320 1.34 8.74 43.15
N LEU A 321 0.18 8.71 42.49
CA LEU A 321 -1.12 9.04 43.09
C LEU A 321 -1.47 8.09 44.24
N LYS A 322 -1.22 6.78 44.08
CA LYS A 322 -1.40 5.79 45.15
C LYS A 322 -0.47 6.09 46.34
N LYS A 323 0.82 6.40 46.07
CA LYS A 323 1.77 6.82 47.11
C LYS A 323 1.38 8.13 47.79
N ALA A 324 0.83 9.10 47.05
CA ALA A 324 0.36 10.38 47.59
C ALA A 324 -0.89 10.21 48.46
N THR A 325 -1.82 9.33 48.08
CA THR A 325 -3.01 8.99 48.87
C THR A 325 -2.65 8.26 50.17
N GLN A 326 -1.58 7.45 50.13
CA GLN A 326 -1.08 6.73 51.30
C GLN A 326 -0.23 7.58 52.24
N ARG A 327 0.23 8.77 51.83
CA ARG A 327 0.94 9.67 52.73
C ARG A 327 -0.06 10.25 53.75
N PRO A 328 0.14 10.04 55.07
CA PRO A 328 -0.70 10.67 56.06
C PRO A 328 -0.58 12.19 55.89
N SER A 329 -1.73 12.86 55.78
CA SER A 329 -1.77 14.30 55.52
C SER A 329 -0.98 15.04 56.61
N ALA A 330 0.04 15.80 56.21
CA ALA A 330 0.80 16.65 57.11
C ALA A 330 -0.12 17.61 57.89
N ALA A 331 -1.24 18.02 57.29
CA ALA A 331 -2.26 18.84 57.94
C ALA A 331 -2.99 18.12 59.09
N ARG A 332 -3.17 16.79 59.01
CA ARG A 332 -3.71 16.02 60.14
C ARG A 332 -2.71 15.99 61.29
N TYR A 333 -1.42 15.80 60.98
CA TYR A 333 -0.37 15.78 62.01
C TYR A 333 -0.24 17.14 62.72
N THR A 334 -0.25 18.25 61.97
CA THR A 334 -0.19 19.59 62.57
C THR A 334 -1.44 19.95 63.36
N PHE A 335 -2.62 19.51 62.93
CA PHE A 335 -3.87 19.68 63.69
C PHE A 335 -3.82 18.94 65.04
N PHE A 336 -3.44 17.65 65.04
CA PHE A 336 -3.33 16.89 66.29
C PHE A 336 -2.19 17.40 67.19
N ALA A 337 -1.07 17.84 66.63
CA ALA A 337 0.01 18.47 67.39
C ALA A 337 -0.44 19.78 68.06
N ALA A 338 -1.14 20.65 67.32
CA ALA A 338 -1.66 21.90 67.86
C ALA A 338 -2.75 21.66 68.91
N SER A 339 -3.65 20.70 68.67
CA SER A 339 -4.71 20.34 69.61
C SER A 339 -4.16 19.69 70.89
N GLY A 340 -3.13 18.85 70.77
CA GLY A 340 -2.40 18.27 71.91
C GLY A 340 -1.65 19.30 72.74
N LEU A 341 -1.00 20.28 72.08
CA LEU A 341 -0.36 21.40 72.77
C LEU A 341 -1.41 22.24 73.53
N CYS A 342 -2.54 22.55 72.92
CA CYS A 342 -3.62 23.27 73.60
C CYS A 342 -4.16 22.49 74.81
N ALA A 343 -4.41 21.19 74.66
CA ALA A 343 -4.87 20.35 75.77
C ALA A 343 -3.85 20.27 76.91
N PHE A 344 -2.55 20.18 76.58
CA PHE A 344 -1.47 20.19 77.56
C PHE A 344 -1.41 21.51 78.34
N LEU A 345 -1.54 22.66 77.66
CA LEU A 345 -1.56 23.96 78.32
C LEU A 345 -2.74 24.11 79.28
N VAL A 346 -3.93 23.63 78.90
CA VAL A 346 -5.12 23.67 79.77
C VAL A 346 -4.94 22.79 81.02
N ILE A 347 -4.32 21.61 80.88
CA ILE A 347 -4.05 20.72 82.03
C ILE A 347 -2.98 21.32 82.94
N TRP A 348 -1.94 21.92 82.37
CA TRP A 348 -0.88 22.58 83.12
C TRP A 348 -1.40 23.77 83.95
N ASP A 349 -2.30 24.56 83.38
CA ASP A 349 -2.98 25.68 84.06
C ASP A 349 -3.97 25.23 85.14
N LEU A 350 -4.35 23.95 85.16
CA LEU A 350 -5.26 23.35 86.16
C LEU A 350 -4.51 22.70 87.34
N LEU A 351 -3.21 22.40 87.17
CA LEU A 351 -2.36 21.72 88.16
C LEU A 351 -1.47 22.67 88.98
N ILE A 352 -1.31 23.91 88.53
CA ILE A 352 -0.64 25.02 89.20
C ILE A 352 -1.70 26.01 89.65
#